data_AF-A0A7S1G1V2-F1
#
_entry.id   AF-A0A7S1G1V2-F1
#
_cell.length_a   1.000
_cell.length_b   1.000
_cell.length_c   1.000
_cell.angle_alpha   90.00
_cell.angle_beta   90.00
_cell.angle_gamma   90.00
#
_symmetry.space_group_name_H-M   'P 1'
#
loop_
_entity.id
_entity.type
_entity.pdbx_description
1 polymer ?
#
loop_
_entity_poly.entity_id
_entity_poly.type
_entity_poly.pdbx_seq_one_letter_code
_entity_poly.pdbx_strand_id
1 'polypeptide(L)'
;MAGFHRRSQRALTAPYHARFHAAVIDVFKTRSKQIAGGYFAYLSPPLDDEGKAIEALRATLAAVGDDPALTILRRQVRERIDQHERCLRCRQLDAAEEA
;
A
#
# COMPACT_ATOMS: atom_id res chain seq x y z
N MET A 1 11.30 9.95 -11.15
CA MET A 1 10.30 10.99 -10.83
C MET A 1 9.55 10.57 -9.57
N ALA A 2 9.72 11.27 -8.44
CA ALA A 2 9.07 10.90 -7.18
C ALA A 2 7.66 11.51 -7.00
N GLY A 3 6.99 11.94 -8.08
CA GLY A 3 5.75 12.77 -8.11
C GLY A 3 4.86 12.65 -6.86
N PHE A 4 3.98 11.64 -6.84
CA PHE A 4 3.04 11.38 -5.74
C PHE A 4 3.69 10.97 -4.40
N HIS A 5 4.99 10.71 -4.40
CA HIS A 5 5.76 10.27 -3.22
C HIS A 5 6.50 11.42 -2.50
N ARG A 6 6.31 12.68 -2.93
CA ARG A 6 6.93 13.84 -2.27
C ARG A 6 6.27 14.09 -0.92
N ARG A 7 7.08 14.12 0.16
CA ARG A 7 6.63 14.45 1.52
C ARG A 7 5.89 15.78 1.60
N SER A 8 6.30 16.79 0.81
CA SER A 8 5.64 18.10 0.74
C SER A 8 4.21 18.03 0.17
N GLN A 9 3.84 16.96 -0.54
CA GLN A 9 2.50 16.77 -1.10
C GLN A 9 1.59 15.91 -0.24
N ARG A 10 2.04 15.43 0.92
CA ARG A 10 1.26 14.56 1.83
C ARG A 10 -0.14 15.09 2.15
N ALA A 11 -0.25 16.38 2.50
CA ALA A 11 -1.54 16.97 2.82
C ALA A 11 -2.48 16.97 1.59
N LEU A 12 -1.93 17.20 0.41
CA LEU A 12 -2.65 17.20 -0.85
C LEU A 12 -3.08 15.77 -1.26
N THR A 13 -2.26 14.76 -0.96
CA THR A 13 -2.52 13.36 -1.31
C THR A 13 -3.27 12.58 -0.23
N ALA A 14 -3.46 13.11 0.98
CA ALA A 14 -4.15 12.42 2.06
C ALA A 14 -5.53 11.85 1.65
N PRO A 15 -6.41 12.59 0.93
CA PRO A 15 -7.70 12.04 0.49
C PRO A 15 -7.58 10.91 -0.54
N TYR A 16 -6.46 10.85 -1.26
CA TYR A 16 -6.22 9.84 -2.29
C TYR A 16 -6.02 8.44 -1.69
N HIS A 17 -5.52 8.32 -0.46
CA HIS A 17 -5.32 7.03 0.20
C HIS A 17 -6.61 6.20 0.28
N ALA A 18 -7.67 6.78 0.84
CA ALA A 18 -8.94 6.09 0.97
C ALA A 18 -9.51 5.71 -0.40
N ARG A 19 -9.37 6.59 -1.40
CA ARG A 19 -9.86 6.35 -2.77
C ARG A 19 -9.11 5.23 -3.47
N PHE A 20 -7.79 5.13 -3.26
CA PHE A 20 -6.96 4.05 -3.81
C PHE A 20 -7.43 2.69 -3.27
N HIS A 21 -7.52 2.54 -1.94
CA HIS A 21 -7.92 1.28 -1.31
C HIS A 21 -9.36 0.88 -1.64
N ALA A 22 -10.27 1.86 -1.80
CA ALA A 22 -11.64 1.58 -2.25
C ALA A 22 -11.70 1.09 -3.70
N ALA A 23 -10.83 1.59 -4.59
CA ALA A 23 -10.86 1.28 -6.01
C ALA A 23 -10.03 0.05 -6.40
N VAL A 24 -9.00 -0.30 -5.63
CA VAL A 24 -7.99 -1.30 -6.05
C VAL A 24 -8.60 -2.66 -6.38
N ILE A 25 -9.60 -3.12 -5.63
CA ILE A 25 -10.25 -4.42 -5.88
C ILE A 25 -10.99 -4.39 -7.22
N ASP A 26 -11.73 -3.32 -7.50
CA ASP A 26 -12.46 -3.17 -8.77
C ASP A 26 -11.52 -3.08 -9.96
N VAL A 27 -10.39 -2.38 -9.82
CA VAL A 27 -9.35 -2.30 -10.88
C VAL A 27 -8.82 -3.69 -11.22
N PHE A 28 -8.57 -4.54 -10.23
CA PHE A 28 -8.10 -5.92 -10.47
C PHE A 28 -9.18 -6.83 -11.06
N LYS A 29 -10.47 -6.53 -10.85
CA LYS A 29 -11.58 -7.27 -11.45
C LYS A 29 -11.88 -6.84 -12.89
N THR A 30 -11.71 -5.56 -13.20
CA THR A 30 -12.19 -4.98 -14.47
C THR A 30 -11.09 -4.70 -15.48
N ARG A 31 -9.83 -4.63 -15.07
CA ARG A 31 -8.69 -4.30 -15.96
C ARG A 31 -7.78 -5.49 -16.18
N SER A 32 -6.95 -5.40 -17.24
CA SER A 32 -5.94 -6.41 -17.50
C SER A 32 -4.94 -6.50 -16.34
N LYS A 33 -4.36 -7.69 -16.13
CA LYS A 33 -3.39 -7.94 -15.06
C LYS A 33 -2.20 -6.96 -15.09
N GLN A 34 -1.76 -6.57 -16.29
CA GLN A 34 -0.68 -5.60 -16.47
C GLN A 34 -1.08 -4.20 -15.99
N ILE A 35 -2.28 -3.73 -16.37
CA ILE A 35 -2.80 -2.43 -15.93
C ILE A 35 -3.02 -2.42 -14.42
N ALA A 36 -3.66 -3.47 -13.88
CA ALA A 36 -3.94 -3.59 -12.46
C ALA A 36 -2.65 -3.67 -11.62
N GLY A 37 -1.67 -4.46 -12.07
CA GLY A 37 -0.35 -4.55 -11.44
C GLY A 37 0.40 -3.22 -11.45
N GLY A 38 0.36 -2.49 -12.58
CA GLY A 38 0.93 -1.15 -12.69
C GLY A 38 0.24 -0.13 -11.79
N TYR A 39 -1.10 -0.19 -11.72
CA TYR A 39 -1.90 0.64 -10.81
C TYR A 39 -1.44 0.47 -9.36
N PHE A 40 -1.30 -0.78 -8.90
CA PHE A 40 -0.83 -1.03 -7.53
C PHE A 40 0.64 -0.61 -7.34
N ALA A 41 1.52 -0.95 -8.27
CA ALA A 41 2.95 -0.71 -8.11
C ALA A 41 3.31 0.78 -8.09
N TYR A 42 2.70 1.58 -8.97
CA TYR A 42 3.09 2.98 -9.19
C TYR A 42 2.15 4.00 -8.56
N LEU A 43 0.90 3.62 -8.29
CA LEU A 43 -0.10 4.52 -7.72
C LEU A 43 -0.46 4.18 -6.27
N SER A 44 0.11 3.12 -5.70
CA SER A 44 0.01 2.92 -4.24
C SER A 44 0.60 4.13 -3.53
N PRO A 45 -0.17 4.78 -2.65
CA PRO A 45 0.27 6.03 -2.05
C PRO A 45 1.45 5.80 -1.08
N PRO A 46 2.37 6.77 -0.95
CA PRO A 46 3.38 6.75 0.10
C PRO A 46 2.68 6.82 1.46
N LEU A 47 2.99 5.91 2.38
CA LEU A 47 2.43 5.98 3.72
C LEU A 47 3.52 6.50 4.66
N ASP A 48 3.37 7.75 5.10
CA ASP A 48 4.29 8.42 6.04
C ASP A 48 4.19 7.88 7.48
N ASP A 49 3.16 7.08 7.74
CA ASP A 49 2.90 6.40 9.01
C ASP A 49 2.79 4.91 8.68
N GLU A 50 3.87 4.16 8.99
CA GLU A 50 3.96 2.73 8.71
C GLU A 50 2.85 1.94 9.41
N GLY A 51 2.42 2.35 10.61
CA GLY A 51 1.34 1.69 11.33
C GLY A 51 0.01 1.80 10.58
N LYS A 52 -0.37 3.02 10.20
CA LYS A 52 -1.59 3.24 9.38
C LYS A 52 -1.50 2.57 8.02
N ALA A 53 -0.30 2.46 7.46
CA ALA A 53 -0.04 1.74 6.23
C ALA A 53 -0.41 0.27 6.32
N ILE A 54 0.12 -0.39 7.36
CA ILE A 54 -0.08 -1.80 7.61
C ILE A 54 -1.57 -2.08 7.84
N GLU A 55 -2.27 -1.25 8.62
CA GLU A 55 -3.70 -1.42 8.87
C GLU A 55 -4.54 -1.28 7.59
N ALA A 56 -4.27 -0.29 6.73
CA ALA A 56 -4.98 -0.13 5.46
C ALA A 56 -4.74 -1.31 4.50
N LEU A 57 -3.51 -1.83 4.47
CA LEU A 57 -3.16 -3.00 3.67
C LEU A 57 -3.78 -4.28 4.22
N ARG A 58 -3.82 -4.47 5.56
CA ARG A 58 -4.50 -5.60 6.20
C ARG A 58 -6.00 -5.57 5.94
N ALA A 59 -6.64 -4.40 6.03
CA ALA A 59 -8.05 -4.24 5.66
C ALA A 59 -8.30 -4.58 4.18
N THR A 60 -7.40 -4.17 3.28
CA THR A 60 -7.46 -4.54 1.86
C THR A 60 -7.32 -6.06 1.68
N LEU A 61 -6.39 -6.69 2.39
CA LEU A 61 -6.15 -8.13 2.33
C LEU A 61 -7.37 -8.93 2.82
N ALA A 62 -8.01 -8.48 3.90
CA ALA A 62 -9.23 -9.07 4.42
C ALA A 62 -10.40 -8.93 3.43
N ALA A 63 -10.54 -7.77 2.78
CA ALA A 63 -11.58 -7.53 1.78
C ALA A 63 -11.39 -8.35 0.50
N VAL A 64 -10.14 -8.67 0.13
CA VAL A 64 -9.82 -9.54 -1.02
C VAL A 64 -10.19 -11.00 -0.75
N GLY A 65 -9.96 -11.50 0.47
CA GLY A 65 -10.22 -12.89 0.84
C GLY A 65 -9.44 -13.90 -0.02
N ASP A 66 -10.10 -15.00 -0.37
CA ASP A 66 -9.55 -16.09 -1.20
C ASP A 66 -10.07 -16.09 -2.64
N ASP A 67 -10.55 -14.95 -3.13
CA ASP A 67 -11.02 -14.79 -4.52
C ASP A 67 -9.87 -15.13 -5.51
N PRO A 68 -10.01 -16.20 -6.34
CA PRO A 68 -8.96 -16.61 -7.28
C PRO A 68 -8.60 -15.51 -8.28
N ALA A 69 -9.56 -14.66 -8.68
CA ALA A 69 -9.33 -13.56 -9.62
C ALA A 69 -8.41 -12.49 -9.03
N LEU A 70 -8.32 -12.40 -7.70
CA LEU A 70 -7.54 -11.41 -6.97
C LEU A 70 -6.20 -11.96 -6.46
N THR A 71 -5.79 -13.16 -6.87
CA THR A 71 -4.56 -13.82 -6.40
C THR A 71 -3.32 -12.92 -6.49
N ILE A 72 -3.18 -12.16 -7.58
CA ILE A 72 -2.03 -11.24 -7.76
C ILE A 72 -2.10 -10.07 -6.77
N LEU A 73 -3.29 -9.47 -6.59
CA LEU A 73 -3.49 -8.39 -5.62
C LEU A 73 -3.17 -8.88 -4.20
N ARG A 74 -3.69 -10.06 -3.83
CA ARG A 74 -3.43 -10.68 -2.53
C ARG A 74 -1.94 -10.84 -2.26
N ARG A 75 -1.19 -11.33 -3.26
CA ARG A 75 0.27 -11.46 -3.19
C ARG A 75 0.94 -10.10 -3.01
N GLN A 76 0.61 -9.12 -3.83
CA GLN A 76 1.23 -7.80 -3.79
C GLN A 76 0.97 -7.05 -2.48
N VAL A 77 -0.24 -7.18 -1.93
CA VAL A 77 -0.60 -6.59 -0.64
C VAL A 77 0.21 -7.23 0.50
N ARG A 78 0.38 -8.56 0.50
CA ARG A 78 1.23 -9.26 1.48
C ARG A 78 2.68 -8.82 1.41
N GLU A 79 3.27 -8.81 0.21
CA GLU A 79 4.65 -8.35 0.00
C GLU A 79 4.84 -6.90 0.49
N ARG A 80 3.83 -6.05 0.33
CA ARG A 80 3.88 -4.67 0.80
C ARG A 80 3.76 -4.56 2.32
N ILE A 81 2.92 -5.37 2.97
CA ILE A 81 2.84 -5.46 4.44
C ILE A 81 4.21 -5.86 4.99
N ASP A 82 4.82 -6.91 4.47
CA ASP A 82 6.13 -7.40 4.92
C ASP A 82 7.22 -6.32 4.77
N GLN A 83 7.17 -5.54 3.69
CA GLN A 83 8.07 -4.41 3.50
C GLN A 83 7.87 -3.33 4.56
N HIS A 84 6.63 -2.91 4.84
CA HIS A 84 6.35 -1.90 5.85
C HIS A 84 6.69 -2.36 7.26
N GLU A 85 6.40 -3.61 7.61
CA GLU A 85 6.76 -4.17 8.92
C GLU A 85 8.28 -4.22 9.12
N ARG A 86 9.04 -4.57 8.07
CA ARG A 86 10.51 -4.49 8.12
C ARG A 86 11.00 -3.06 8.31
N CYS A 87 10.50 -2.11 7.53
CA CYS A 87 10.88 -0.69 7.67
C CYS A 87 10.54 -0.14 9.07
N LEU A 88 9.38 -0.48 9.61
CA LEU A 88 8.96 -0.07 10.95
C LEU A 88 9.91 -0.62 12.02
N ARG A 89 10.26 -1.92 11.95
CA ARG A 89 11.22 -2.53 12.87
C ARG A 89 12.58 -1.83 12.82
N CYS A 90 13.10 -1.56 11.62
CA CYS A 90 14.37 -0.83 11.48
C CYS A 90 14.32 0.55 12.14
N ARG A 91 13.27 1.34 11.87
CA ARG A 91 13.13 2.67 12.50
C ARG A 91 13.01 2.64 14.01
N GLN A 92 12.37 1.61 14.55
CA GLN A 92 12.27 1.42 16.01
C GLN A 92 13.63 1.08 16.62
N LEU A 93 14.47 0.32 15.92
CA LEU A 93 15.84 0.05 16.35
C LEU A 93 16.71 1.30 16.28
N ASP A 94 16.67 2.04 15.17
CA ASP A 94 17.42 3.30 15.01
C ASP A 94 17.06 4.29 16.13
N ALA A 95 15.77 4.46 16.42
CA ALA A 95 15.30 5.35 17.48
C ALA A 95 15.69 4.90 18.91
N ALA A 96 15.94 3.61 19.12
CA ALA A 96 16.38 3.06 20.40
C ALA A 96 17.90 3.18 20.60
N GLU A 97 18.69 3.26 19.52
CA GLU A 97 20.12 3.54 19.57
C GLU A 97 20.40 5.03 19.83
N GLU A 98 19.55 5.92 19.31
CA GLU A 98 19.66 7.38 19.48
C GLU A 98 19.19 7.88 20.87
N ALA A 99 18.58 7.03 21.69
CA ALA A 99 17.96 7.35 22.99
C ALA A 99 18.87 7.00 24.19
#